data_AF-A0A964BV33-F1
#
_entry.id   AF-A0A964BV33-F1
#
_cell.length_a   1.000
_cell.length_b   1.000
_cell.length_c   1.000
_cell.angle_alpha   90.00
_cell.angle_beta   90.00
_cell.angle_gamma   90.00
#
_symmetry.space_group_name_H-M   'P 1'
#
loop_
_entity.id
_entity.type
_entity.pdbx_description
1 polymer ?
#
loop_
_entity_poly.entity_id
_entity_poly.type
_entity_poly.pdbx_seq_one_letter_code
_entity_poly.pdbx_strand_id
1 'polypeptide(L)'
;MLPEIVKGFIILACIFIPLERIFSLHEQKIFRLGWTTDATYFFTGHFIGRSGAIVVTVTLSLMTNFLNQQLQSKVASQPIWLQFAEAVIVSDMAYYIAHRLLHEVPWLWQFHAVHHSIEHMDWLAAVRVHPCEQLFTQICKIMPLYWLGFTKESLVVYALYSAAIAFLIHANITLRFGVLKWFVATPQFHQWHHSKIPAINNKNFAVQLPLLDLLFGTLYMPAGKRPRKYGISDRVPVGYLGQLLYPFLRTIKMLNEKLKQGMVRYFRPLPVILGAILVAVSSLSAFTLINHMDIPTFIVSLNAPKVTVAELQQGKLKPVILIDVRSPEEYAEDRIGESPLVPLIDIEAGFGVKQVQAIARSSVKSNQTQPTIVLYCARGGRSVKAYQKLQKTNLNLAFLSGGIAAWREAVPAKQDAEILAPIARSLPEAVRSN
;
A
#
# COMPACT_ATOMS: atom_id res chain seq x y z
N MET A 1 0.06 -6.90 25.05
CA MET A 1 1.11 -6.94 24.00
C MET A 1 1.33 -5.53 23.47
N LEU A 2 2.58 -5.09 23.29
CA LEU A 2 2.88 -3.78 22.69
C LEU A 2 2.39 -3.74 21.22
N PRO A 3 1.84 -2.62 20.72
CA PRO A 3 1.55 -2.46 19.30
C PRO A 3 2.80 -2.63 18.42
N GLU A 4 2.67 -3.22 17.22
CA GLU A 4 3.81 -3.49 16.30
C GLU A 4 4.66 -2.26 16.01
N ILE A 5 4.02 -1.10 15.84
CA ILE A 5 4.72 0.16 15.59
C ILE A 5 5.65 0.57 16.73
N VAL A 6 5.24 0.30 17.98
CA VAL A 6 6.06 0.61 19.17
C VAL A 6 7.23 -0.37 19.26
N LYS A 7 7.01 -1.65 18.95
CA LYS A 7 8.09 -2.64 18.85
C LYS A 7 9.12 -2.24 17.80
N GLY A 8 8.67 -1.84 16.61
CA GLY A 8 9.55 -1.36 15.54
C GLY A 8 10.38 -0.15 15.95
N PHE A 9 9.76 0.83 16.63
CA PHE A 9 10.47 1.99 17.17
C PHE A 9 11.57 1.59 18.16
N ILE A 10 11.24 0.71 19.12
CA ILE A 10 12.20 0.23 20.13
C ILE A 10 13.35 -0.51 19.46
N ILE A 11 13.08 -1.40 18.51
CA ILE A 11 14.11 -2.15 17.77
C ILE A 11 15.07 -1.18 17.06
N LEU A 12 14.54 -0.21 16.32
CA LEU A 12 15.35 0.79 15.63
C LEU A 12 16.18 1.63 16.61
N ALA A 13 15.59 2.05 17.73
CA ALA A 13 16.30 2.79 18.76
C ALA A 13 17.44 1.95 19.38
N CYS A 14 17.19 0.67 19.68
CA CYS A 14 18.19 -0.25 20.21
C CYS A 14 19.33 -0.54 19.22
N ILE A 15 19.11 -0.39 17.92
CA ILE A 15 20.14 -0.54 16.88
C ILE A 15 20.90 0.77 16.69
N PHE A 16 20.19 1.85 16.37
CA PHE A 16 20.82 3.08 15.89
C PHE A 16 21.36 3.96 17.01
N ILE A 17 20.76 4.00 18.20
CA ILE A 17 21.30 4.79 19.31
C ILE A 17 22.70 4.30 19.69
N PRO A 18 22.94 3.00 19.95
CA PRO A 18 24.30 2.53 20.24
C PRO A 18 25.28 2.78 19.08
N LEU A 19 24.87 2.53 17.84
CA LEU A 19 25.71 2.78 16.66
C LEU A 19 26.14 4.25 16.56
N GLU A 20 25.23 5.19 16.76
CA GLU A 20 25.51 6.63 16.75
C GLU A 20 26.30 7.11 17.96
N ARG A 21 26.31 6.36 19.07
CA ARG A 21 27.16 6.67 20.23
C ARG A 21 28.59 6.17 20.07
N ILE A 22 28.76 5.00 19.43
CA ILE A 22 30.08 4.38 19.23
C ILE A 22 30.80 4.99 18.03
N PHE A 23 30.08 5.27 16.94
CA PHE A 23 30.65 5.73 15.67
C PHE A 23 30.23 7.16 15.29
N SER A 24 29.94 8.02 16.27
CA SER A 24 29.41 9.37 16.06
C SER A 24 30.20 10.18 15.03
N LEU A 25 29.51 10.79 14.07
CA LEU A 25 30.11 11.80 13.18
C LEU A 25 30.13 13.18 13.83
N HIS A 26 29.01 13.55 14.46
CA HIS A 26 28.90 14.77 15.26
C HIS A 26 28.57 14.40 16.70
N GLU A 27 29.21 15.05 17.66
CA GLU A 27 28.80 14.91 19.06
C GLU A 27 27.45 15.60 19.28
N GLN A 28 26.44 14.82 19.71
CA GLN A 28 25.11 15.32 19.99
C GLN A 28 24.40 14.51 21.08
N LYS A 29 23.36 15.11 21.68
CA LYS A 29 22.47 14.45 22.64
C LYS A 29 21.53 13.49 21.91
N ILE A 30 21.14 12.39 22.57
CA ILE A 30 20.13 11.45 22.05
C ILE A 30 18.81 12.19 21.81
N PHE A 31 18.32 12.91 22.82
CA PHE A 31 17.12 13.76 22.72
C PHE A 31 17.50 15.16 22.25
N ARG A 32 17.92 15.27 20.99
CA ARG A 32 18.24 16.55 20.33
C ARG A 32 17.00 17.41 20.06
N LEU A 33 17.21 18.67 19.68
CA LEU A 33 16.11 19.55 19.26
C LEU A 33 15.31 18.91 18.11
N GLY A 34 13.99 18.91 18.24
CA GLY A 34 13.08 18.29 17.27
C GLY A 34 12.86 16.78 17.44
N TRP A 35 13.52 16.10 18.39
CA TRP A 35 13.37 14.65 18.58
C TRP A 35 11.91 14.21 18.80
N THR A 36 11.14 14.95 19.61
CA THR A 36 9.72 14.67 19.83
C THR A 36 8.87 14.90 18.58
N THR A 37 9.25 15.86 17.73
CA THR A 37 8.61 16.09 16.43
C THR A 37 8.87 14.91 15.51
N ASP A 38 10.10 14.42 15.44
CA ASP A 38 10.47 13.30 14.57
C ASP A 38 9.86 11.99 15.06
N ALA A 39 9.76 11.79 16.38
CA ALA A 39 9.01 10.69 16.96
C ALA A 39 7.51 10.76 16.61
N THR A 40 6.91 11.96 16.62
CA THR A 40 5.52 12.16 16.17
C THR A 40 5.35 11.75 14.71
N TYR A 41 6.27 12.19 13.84
CA TYR A 41 6.31 11.76 12.44
C TYR A 41 6.46 10.25 12.27
N PHE A 42 7.27 9.58 13.10
CA PHE A 42 7.39 8.12 13.08
C PHE A 42 6.01 7.45 13.24
N PHE A 43 5.26 7.87 14.27
CA PHE A 43 3.97 7.26 14.59
C PHE A 43 2.89 7.63 13.59
N THR A 44 2.81 8.89 13.15
CA THR A 44 1.79 9.30 12.17
C THR A 44 2.11 8.80 10.75
N GLY A 45 3.38 8.83 10.36
CA GLY A 45 3.86 8.41 9.05
C GLY A 45 3.64 6.93 8.76
N HIS A 46 3.62 6.08 9.78
CA HIS A 46 3.26 4.67 9.61
C HIS A 46 1.84 4.47 9.03
N PHE A 47 0.87 5.28 9.47
CA PHE A 47 -0.49 5.22 8.93
C PHE A 47 -0.57 5.76 7.51
N ILE A 48 0.14 6.87 7.22
CA ILE A 48 0.20 7.46 5.87
C ILE A 48 0.82 6.50 4.86
N GLY A 49 1.90 5.81 5.23
CA GLY A 49 2.52 4.80 4.38
C GLY A 49 1.56 3.66 4.01
N ARG A 50 0.75 3.19 4.97
CA ARG A 50 -0.28 2.18 4.71
C ARG A 50 -1.36 2.68 3.76
N SER A 51 -1.80 3.92 3.92
CA SER A 51 -2.77 4.54 3.00
C SER A 51 -2.24 4.59 1.56
N GLY A 52 -0.94 4.90 1.37
CA GLY A 52 -0.33 4.88 0.03
C GLY A 52 -0.35 3.51 -0.63
N ALA A 53 -0.03 2.44 0.11
CA ALA A 53 -0.10 1.07 -0.42
C ALA A 53 -1.53 0.66 -0.79
N ILE A 54 -2.52 1.10 -0.01
CA ILE A 54 -3.95 0.89 -0.32
C ILE A 54 -4.32 1.61 -1.61
N VAL A 55 -3.94 2.88 -1.76
CA VAL A 55 -4.19 3.65 -3.00
C VAL A 55 -3.63 2.92 -4.22
N VAL A 56 -2.35 2.48 -4.16
CA VAL A 56 -1.75 1.72 -5.27
C VAL A 56 -2.52 0.43 -5.57
N THR A 57 -2.83 -0.36 -4.55
CA THR A 57 -3.53 -1.65 -4.73
C THR A 57 -4.92 -1.45 -5.34
N VAL A 58 -5.65 -0.44 -4.86
CA VAL A 58 -6.94 -0.04 -5.42
C VAL A 58 -6.76 0.36 -6.87
N THR A 59 -5.91 1.35 -7.17
CA THR A 59 -5.71 1.86 -8.54
C THR A 59 -5.42 0.73 -9.52
N LEU A 60 -4.56 -0.22 -9.18
CA LEU A 60 -4.25 -1.35 -10.06
C LEU A 60 -5.39 -2.34 -10.21
N SER A 61 -6.17 -2.58 -9.14
CA SER A 61 -7.39 -3.39 -9.21
C SER A 61 -8.44 -2.77 -10.15
N LEU A 62 -8.45 -1.44 -10.28
CA LEU A 62 -9.31 -0.71 -11.22
C LEU A 62 -8.79 -0.75 -12.66
N MET A 63 -7.47 -0.88 -12.82
CA MET A 63 -6.78 -0.81 -14.10
C MET A 63 -6.36 -2.19 -14.64
N THR A 64 -6.91 -3.29 -14.11
CA THR A 64 -6.51 -4.66 -14.45
C THR A 64 -6.55 -4.95 -15.96
N ASN A 65 -7.50 -4.38 -16.69
CA ASN A 65 -7.62 -4.51 -18.15
C ASN A 65 -6.46 -3.86 -18.91
N PHE A 66 -5.73 -2.92 -18.30
CA PHE A 66 -4.55 -2.27 -18.87
C PHE A 66 -3.24 -2.93 -18.44
N LEU A 67 -3.29 -3.89 -17.51
CA LEU A 67 -2.11 -4.61 -17.05
C LEU A 67 -1.74 -5.71 -18.02
N ASN A 68 -0.46 -5.79 -18.38
CA ASN A 68 0.05 -6.88 -19.19
C ASN A 68 0.21 -8.14 -18.33
N GLN A 69 -0.81 -8.99 -18.33
CA GLN A 69 -0.84 -10.22 -17.52
C GLN A 69 0.33 -11.16 -17.83
N GLN A 70 0.77 -11.22 -19.09
CA GLN A 70 1.91 -12.05 -19.50
C GLN A 70 3.22 -11.53 -18.88
N LEU A 71 3.43 -10.21 -18.88
CA LEU A 71 4.59 -9.60 -18.23
C LEU A 71 4.55 -9.85 -16.72
N GLN A 72 3.40 -9.64 -16.08
CA GLN A 72 3.24 -9.88 -14.65
C GLN A 72 3.52 -11.32 -14.25
N SER A 73 3.01 -12.29 -15.03
CA SER A 73 3.29 -13.70 -14.78
C SER A 73 4.77 -14.05 -14.97
N LYS A 74 5.44 -13.44 -15.95
CA LYS A 74 6.89 -13.62 -16.14
C LYS A 74 7.68 -13.10 -14.95
N VAL A 75 7.42 -11.88 -14.48
CA VAL A 75 8.09 -11.29 -13.31
C VAL A 75 7.79 -12.12 -12.06
N ALA A 76 6.52 -12.48 -11.84
CA ALA A 76 6.12 -13.28 -10.68
C ALA A 76 6.78 -14.67 -10.63
N SER A 77 7.10 -15.25 -11.79
CA SER A 77 7.75 -16.56 -11.91
C SER A 77 9.26 -16.57 -11.64
N GLN A 78 9.90 -15.39 -11.58
CA GLN A 78 11.33 -15.29 -11.28
C GLN A 78 11.64 -15.70 -9.84
N PRO A 79 12.88 -16.12 -9.53
CA PRO A 79 13.28 -16.36 -8.16
C PRO A 79 13.27 -15.06 -7.32
N ILE A 80 12.95 -15.17 -6.03
CA ILE A 80 12.76 -14.01 -5.13
C ILE A 80 13.99 -13.09 -5.06
N TRP A 81 15.21 -13.61 -5.14
CA TRP A 81 16.42 -12.79 -5.10
C TRP A 81 16.54 -11.87 -6.34
N LEU A 82 16.08 -12.35 -7.51
CA LEU A 82 16.08 -11.56 -8.74
C LEU A 82 15.00 -10.50 -8.68
N GLN A 83 13.79 -10.88 -8.26
CA GLN A 83 12.70 -9.93 -8.01
C GLN A 83 13.13 -8.85 -7.01
N PHE A 84 13.84 -9.21 -5.94
CA PHE A 84 14.36 -8.23 -4.99
C PHE A 84 15.35 -7.24 -5.65
N ALA A 85 16.33 -7.74 -6.40
CA ALA A 85 17.32 -6.90 -7.07
C ALA A 85 16.67 -5.94 -8.09
N GLU A 86 15.74 -6.46 -8.90
CA GLU A 86 14.98 -5.65 -9.85
C GLU A 86 14.08 -4.63 -9.13
N ALA A 87 13.43 -5.01 -8.03
CA ALA A 87 12.59 -4.10 -7.25
C ALA A 87 13.40 -2.93 -6.67
N VAL A 88 14.62 -3.17 -6.18
CA VAL A 88 15.53 -2.11 -5.71
C VAL A 88 15.82 -1.13 -6.85
N ILE A 89 16.16 -1.62 -8.05
CA ILE A 89 16.48 -0.78 -9.20
C ILE A 89 15.26 0.03 -9.66
N VAL A 90 14.13 -0.64 -9.92
CA VAL A 90 12.92 0.00 -10.45
C VAL A 90 12.37 1.03 -9.46
N SER A 91 12.32 0.66 -8.18
CA SER A 91 11.74 1.53 -7.15
C SER A 91 12.65 2.72 -6.84
N ASP A 92 13.97 2.54 -6.78
CA ASP A 92 14.90 3.64 -6.53
C ASP A 92 15.00 4.58 -7.73
N MET A 93 14.88 4.08 -8.98
CA MET A 93 14.75 4.93 -10.17
C MET A 93 13.48 5.80 -10.10
N ALA A 94 12.34 5.21 -9.79
CA ALA A 94 11.09 5.96 -9.66
C ALA A 94 11.14 6.98 -8.50
N TYR A 95 11.75 6.60 -7.38
CA TYR A 95 11.99 7.51 -6.26
C TYR A 95 12.96 8.63 -6.64
N TYR A 96 14.07 8.33 -7.31
CA TYR A 96 15.07 9.30 -7.78
C TYR A 96 14.41 10.41 -8.61
N ILE A 97 13.53 10.05 -9.55
CA ILE A 97 12.78 11.03 -10.36
C ILE A 97 11.87 11.88 -9.47
N ALA A 98 11.07 11.25 -8.61
CA ALA A 98 10.17 11.95 -7.71
C ALA A 98 10.91 12.90 -6.74
N HIS A 99 12.06 12.46 -6.24
CA HIS A 99 12.92 13.20 -5.33
C HIS A 99 13.55 14.40 -6.01
N ARG A 100 14.05 14.23 -7.24
CA ARG A 100 14.54 15.35 -8.04
C ARG A 100 13.45 16.36 -8.35
N LEU A 101 12.22 15.92 -8.64
CA LEU A 101 11.06 16.82 -8.80
C LEU A 101 10.74 17.60 -7.52
N LEU A 102 10.88 16.97 -6.34
CA LEU A 102 10.71 17.64 -5.04
C LEU A 102 11.74 18.76 -4.83
N HIS A 103 12.93 18.66 -5.41
CA HIS A 103 13.96 19.70 -5.37
C HIS A 103 13.79 20.78 -6.46
N GLU A 104 13.38 20.39 -7.67
CA GLU A 104 13.33 21.29 -8.83
C GLU A 104 12.02 22.11 -8.90
N VAL A 105 10.89 21.57 -8.42
CA VAL A 105 9.58 22.22 -8.51
C VAL A 105 9.30 23.02 -7.23
N PRO A 106 9.23 24.36 -7.25
CA PRO A 106 9.38 25.11 -6.01
C PRO A 106 8.21 25.05 -5.02
N TRP A 107 7.02 24.63 -5.45
CA TRP A 107 5.93 24.34 -4.51
C TRP A 107 6.05 22.93 -3.90
N LEU A 108 6.56 21.96 -4.65
CA LEU A 108 6.90 20.63 -4.13
C LEU A 108 8.05 20.71 -3.12
N TRP A 109 9.03 21.56 -3.39
CA TRP A 109 10.10 21.88 -2.44
C TRP A 109 9.58 22.33 -1.08
N GLN A 110 8.44 23.03 -1.00
CA GLN A 110 7.95 23.47 0.31
C GLN A 110 7.56 22.31 1.23
N PHE A 111 7.13 21.19 0.64
CA PHE A 111 6.89 19.95 1.38
C PHE A 111 8.22 19.30 1.79
N HIS A 112 9.13 19.18 0.84
CA HIS A 112 10.43 18.54 1.03
C HIS A 112 11.39 19.33 1.93
N ALA A 113 11.22 20.64 2.01
CA ALA A 113 11.91 21.54 2.93
C ALA A 113 11.67 21.15 4.40
N VAL A 114 10.53 20.50 4.71
CA VAL A 114 10.29 19.95 6.06
C VAL A 114 11.30 18.83 6.36
N HIS A 115 11.56 17.95 5.39
CA HIS A 115 12.58 16.90 5.52
C HIS A 115 13.99 17.48 5.63
N HIS A 116 14.34 18.40 4.73
CA HIS A 116 15.65 19.08 4.76
C HIS A 116 15.82 20.08 5.91
N SER A 117 14.79 20.38 6.71
CA SER A 117 14.89 21.31 7.85
C SER A 117 15.75 20.81 9.00
N ILE A 118 16.25 19.57 8.92
CA ILE A 118 17.01 18.95 9.99
C ILE A 118 18.42 19.51 10.11
N GLU A 119 18.70 20.17 11.23
CA GLU A 119 20.03 20.75 11.51
C GLU A 119 20.95 19.77 12.25
N HIS A 120 20.36 18.81 12.95
CA HIS A 120 21.05 17.77 13.71
C HIS A 120 20.64 16.41 13.14
N MET A 121 21.48 15.86 12.26
CA MET A 121 21.19 14.62 11.56
C MET A 121 21.33 13.41 12.49
N ASP A 122 20.38 12.47 12.45
CA ASP A 122 20.43 11.15 13.09
C ASP A 122 19.47 10.18 12.39
N TRP A 123 19.42 8.92 12.82
CA TRP A 123 18.53 7.90 12.25
C TRP A 123 17.06 8.34 12.19
N LEU A 124 16.58 9.09 13.18
CA LEU A 124 15.17 9.50 13.27
C LEU A 124 14.84 10.62 12.27
N ALA A 125 15.85 11.27 11.67
CA ALA A 125 15.66 12.17 10.53
C ALA A 125 14.95 11.50 9.34
N ALA A 126 15.14 10.18 9.17
CA ALA A 126 14.58 9.41 8.07
C ALA A 126 13.05 9.48 7.98
N VAL A 127 12.37 9.77 9.10
CA VAL A 127 10.91 9.82 9.16
C VAL A 127 10.34 11.22 9.21
N ARG A 128 11.15 12.29 9.34
CA ARG A 128 10.67 13.66 9.22
C ARG A 128 10.31 13.95 7.76
N VAL A 129 9.13 13.53 7.35
CA VAL A 129 8.64 13.65 5.97
C VAL A 129 7.19 14.12 6.05
N HIS A 130 6.85 15.16 5.28
CA HIS A 130 5.48 15.66 5.28
C HIS A 130 4.51 14.58 4.74
N PRO A 131 3.32 14.37 5.34
CA PRO A 131 2.39 13.31 4.91
C PRO A 131 2.06 13.31 3.41
N CYS A 132 1.84 14.48 2.81
CA CYS A 132 1.60 14.60 1.36
C CYS A 132 2.81 14.14 0.52
N GLU A 133 4.03 14.48 0.93
CA GLU A 133 5.25 14.02 0.28
C GLU A 133 5.46 12.52 0.47
N GLN A 134 5.21 12.02 1.69
CA GLN A 134 5.28 10.60 1.97
C GLN A 134 4.30 9.83 1.09
N LEU A 135 3.05 10.28 0.96
CA LEU A 135 2.07 9.64 0.08
C LEU A 135 2.53 9.67 -1.39
N PHE A 136 2.98 10.83 -1.88
CA PHE A 136 3.47 11.00 -3.25
C PHE A 136 4.64 10.06 -3.56
N THR A 137 5.70 10.10 -2.75
CA THR A 137 6.91 9.28 -2.95
C THR A 137 6.63 7.78 -2.78
N GLN A 138 5.73 7.39 -1.87
CA GLN A 138 5.32 5.99 -1.69
C GLN A 138 4.56 5.47 -2.91
N ILE A 139 3.64 6.26 -3.48
CA ILE A 139 2.94 5.90 -4.71
C ILE A 139 3.95 5.77 -5.86
N CYS A 140 4.80 6.77 -6.08
CA CYS A 140 5.80 6.75 -7.16
C CYS A 140 6.70 5.51 -7.09
N LYS A 141 7.18 5.14 -5.90
CA LYS A 141 8.14 4.04 -5.76
C LYS A 141 7.50 2.65 -5.80
N ILE A 142 6.26 2.50 -5.33
CA ILE A 142 5.58 1.19 -5.21
C ILE A 142 4.72 0.86 -6.45
N MET A 143 4.07 1.86 -7.05
CA MET A 143 3.23 1.68 -8.23
C MET A 143 3.88 0.87 -9.36
N PRO A 144 5.13 1.17 -9.82
CA PRO A 144 5.74 0.42 -10.90
C PRO A 144 6.01 -1.05 -10.52
N LEU A 145 6.29 -1.35 -9.25
CA LEU A 145 6.52 -2.72 -8.81
C LEU A 145 5.24 -3.56 -8.89
N TYR A 146 4.12 -3.02 -8.41
CA TYR A 146 2.87 -3.75 -8.55
C TYR A 146 2.40 -3.81 -10.01
N TRP A 147 2.64 -2.75 -10.81
CA TRP A 147 2.31 -2.73 -12.24
C TRP A 147 3.05 -3.84 -13.00
N LEU A 148 4.33 -4.07 -12.67
CA LEU A 148 5.18 -5.09 -13.29
C LEU A 148 4.91 -6.52 -12.77
N GLY A 149 4.16 -6.69 -11.68
CA GLY A 149 3.76 -8.01 -11.16
C GLY A 149 4.75 -8.63 -10.18
N PHE A 150 5.50 -7.83 -9.43
CA PHE A 150 6.34 -8.32 -8.33
C PHE A 150 5.49 -9.01 -7.27
N THR A 151 5.96 -10.17 -6.78
CA THR A 151 5.27 -10.98 -5.78
C THR A 151 5.21 -10.29 -4.41
N LYS A 152 4.20 -10.61 -3.60
CA LYS A 152 4.06 -10.06 -2.24
C LYS A 152 5.29 -10.34 -1.38
N GLU A 153 5.85 -11.54 -1.51
CA GLU A 153 7.01 -12.00 -0.77
C GLU A 153 8.25 -11.14 -1.10
N SER A 154 8.53 -10.91 -2.39
CA SER A 154 9.64 -10.05 -2.82
C SER A 154 9.46 -8.59 -2.35
N LEU A 155 8.23 -8.09 -2.39
CA LEU A 155 7.89 -6.74 -1.92
C LEU A 155 8.06 -6.58 -0.41
N VAL A 156 7.78 -7.61 0.39
CA VAL A 156 8.04 -7.58 1.84
C VAL A 156 9.55 -7.52 2.11
N VAL A 157 10.36 -8.33 1.42
CA VAL A 157 11.83 -8.30 1.55
C VAL A 157 12.37 -6.93 1.12
N TYR A 158 11.90 -6.41 -0.01
CA TYR A 158 12.23 -5.07 -0.47
C TYR A 158 11.84 -3.98 0.53
N ALA A 159 10.65 -4.03 1.11
CA ALA A 159 10.19 -3.03 2.06
C ALA A 159 11.06 -3.01 3.34
N LEU A 160 11.47 -4.17 3.84
CA LEU A 160 12.39 -4.28 4.98
C LEU A 160 13.76 -3.70 4.65
N TYR A 161 14.32 -4.03 3.49
CA TYR A 161 15.58 -3.46 3.00
C TYR A 161 15.49 -1.94 2.85
N SER A 162 14.47 -1.45 2.15
CA SER A 162 14.25 -0.01 1.90
C SER A 162 14.13 0.76 3.20
N ALA A 163 13.40 0.23 4.19
CA ALA A 163 13.33 0.82 5.53
C ALA A 163 14.70 0.85 6.22
N ALA A 164 15.43 -0.27 6.24
CA ALA A 164 16.74 -0.34 6.86
C ALA A 164 17.74 0.67 6.25
N ILE A 165 17.76 0.78 4.92
CA ILE A 165 18.59 1.76 4.21
C ILE A 165 18.15 3.19 4.54
N ALA A 166 16.84 3.48 4.54
CA ALA A 166 16.34 4.82 4.87
C ALA A 166 16.83 5.30 6.25
N PHE A 167 16.78 4.45 7.29
CA PHE A 167 17.33 4.81 8.60
C PHE A 167 18.86 4.89 8.60
N LEU A 168 19.53 3.96 7.90
CA LEU A 168 21.00 3.92 7.83
C LEU A 168 21.59 5.17 7.18
N ILE A 169 21.06 5.62 6.04
CA ILE A 169 21.63 6.76 5.31
C ILE A 169 21.48 8.10 6.03
N HIS A 170 20.57 8.17 7.00
CA HIS A 170 20.40 9.33 7.87
C HIS A 170 21.20 9.22 9.18
N ALA A 171 21.67 8.04 9.55
CA ALA A 171 22.35 7.84 10.82
C ALA A 171 23.60 8.72 10.97
N ASN A 172 23.82 9.23 12.18
CA ASN A 172 24.96 10.08 12.54
C ASN A 172 26.26 9.26 12.74
N ILE A 173 26.66 8.50 11.72
CA ILE A 173 27.79 7.56 11.82
C ILE A 173 28.92 7.85 10.83
N THR A 174 30.15 7.57 11.26
CA THR A 174 31.40 7.78 10.50
C THR A 174 31.84 6.57 9.68
N LEU A 175 31.14 5.44 9.78
CA LEU A 175 31.52 4.17 9.16
C LEU A 175 31.88 4.33 7.67
N ARG A 176 32.97 3.66 7.28
CA ARG A 176 33.45 3.60 5.89
C ARG A 176 32.93 2.31 5.24
N PHE A 177 32.29 2.46 4.09
CA PHE A 177 31.66 1.34 3.37
C PHE A 177 32.54 0.77 2.25
N GLY A 178 33.79 1.23 2.11
CA GLY A 178 34.73 0.73 1.09
C GLY A 178 34.16 0.81 -0.32
N VAL A 179 34.11 -0.32 -1.02
CA VAL A 179 33.53 -0.46 -2.36
C VAL A 179 32.00 -0.46 -2.36
N LEU A 180 31.35 -0.83 -1.24
CA LEU A 180 29.88 -0.90 -1.15
C LEU A 180 29.22 0.46 -1.31
N LYS A 181 29.94 1.57 -1.06
CA LYS A 181 29.44 2.94 -1.22
C LYS A 181 28.96 3.28 -2.64
N TRP A 182 29.30 2.46 -3.64
CA TRP A 182 28.88 2.63 -5.03
C TRP A 182 27.59 1.86 -5.35
N PHE A 183 27.31 0.80 -4.58
CA PHE A 183 26.17 -0.11 -4.81
C PHE A 183 25.03 0.11 -3.83
N VAL A 184 25.34 0.61 -2.62
CA VAL A 184 24.35 0.87 -1.58
C VAL A 184 24.56 2.27 -1.04
N ALA A 185 23.48 3.03 -0.90
CA ALA A 185 23.51 4.37 -0.34
C ALA A 185 24.03 4.32 1.10
N THR A 186 24.87 5.30 1.43
CA THR A 186 25.57 5.35 2.72
C THR A 186 25.25 6.65 3.45
N PRO A 187 25.47 6.72 4.78
CA PRO A 187 25.44 7.98 5.51
C PRO A 187 26.29 9.06 4.83
N GLN A 188 27.49 8.73 4.36
CA GLN A 188 28.35 9.70 3.68
C GLN A 188 27.69 10.32 2.46
N PHE A 189 27.07 9.46 1.64
CA PHE A 189 26.43 9.86 0.40
C PHE A 189 25.21 10.75 0.67
N HIS A 190 24.29 10.30 1.52
CA HIS A 190 23.03 11.03 1.72
C HIS A 190 23.17 12.24 2.66
N GLN A 191 24.14 12.26 3.58
CA GLN A 191 24.40 13.47 4.39
C GLN A 191 24.79 14.68 3.52
N TRP A 192 25.49 14.48 2.40
CA TRP A 192 25.81 15.58 1.47
C TRP A 192 24.57 16.17 0.82
N HIS A 193 23.55 15.34 0.53
CA HIS A 193 22.26 15.78 0.05
C HIS A 193 21.59 16.76 1.03
N HIS A 194 21.66 16.44 2.33
CA HIS A 194 21.17 17.27 3.42
C HIS A 194 22.07 18.46 3.80
N SER A 195 23.17 18.69 3.08
CA SER A 195 24.08 19.78 3.40
C SER A 195 23.40 21.13 3.25
N LYS A 196 23.63 22.04 4.20
CA LYS A 196 23.13 23.42 4.12
C LYS A 196 23.83 24.27 3.03
N ILE A 197 24.83 23.72 2.34
CA ILE A 197 25.60 24.43 1.31
C ILE A 197 24.77 24.47 0.01
N PRO A 198 24.32 25.66 -0.46
CA PRO A 198 23.40 25.75 -1.62
C PRO A 198 23.97 25.20 -2.94
N ALA A 199 25.29 25.18 -3.10
CA ALA A 199 25.93 24.60 -4.29
C ALA A 199 25.92 23.05 -4.30
N ILE A 200 25.57 22.42 -3.18
CA ILE A 200 25.70 20.97 -2.95
C ILE A 200 24.35 20.31 -2.64
N ASN A 201 23.39 21.03 -2.06
CA ASN A 201 22.11 20.50 -1.59
C ASN A 201 21.17 19.92 -2.69
N ASN A 202 21.52 20.09 -3.97
CA ASN A 202 20.84 19.49 -5.13
C ASN A 202 21.69 18.37 -5.77
N LYS A 203 22.18 17.44 -4.96
CA LYS A 203 23.01 16.29 -5.35
C LYS A 203 22.59 15.05 -4.56
N ASN A 204 22.92 13.85 -5.03
CA ASN A 204 22.66 12.57 -4.34
C ASN A 204 21.16 12.30 -4.06
N PHE A 205 20.35 12.25 -5.11
CA PHE A 205 18.89 12.06 -5.00
C PHE A 205 18.47 10.60 -4.81
N ALA A 206 19.29 9.63 -5.19
CA ALA A 206 18.99 8.22 -4.93
C ALA A 206 18.97 7.96 -3.43
N VAL A 207 18.18 6.99 -2.98
CA VAL A 207 18.15 6.59 -1.57
C VAL A 207 18.63 5.17 -1.35
N GLN A 208 18.84 4.39 -2.42
CA GLN A 208 19.33 3.02 -2.32
C GLN A 208 20.59 2.79 -3.17
N LEU A 209 20.65 3.33 -4.39
CA LEU A 209 21.68 3.07 -5.39
C LEU A 209 22.38 4.37 -5.81
N PRO A 210 23.53 4.72 -5.21
CA PRO A 210 24.36 5.86 -5.63
C PRO A 210 24.76 5.82 -7.12
N LEU A 211 24.72 4.64 -7.74
CA LEU A 211 24.91 4.45 -9.17
C LEU A 211 23.96 5.31 -10.01
N LEU A 212 22.71 5.53 -9.58
CA LEU A 212 21.78 6.40 -10.31
C LEU A 212 22.30 7.83 -10.39
N ASP A 213 22.78 8.37 -9.27
CA ASP A 213 23.39 9.70 -9.25
C ASP A 213 24.69 9.78 -10.06
N LEU A 214 25.45 8.68 -10.15
CA LEU A 214 26.60 8.61 -11.04
C LEU A 214 26.16 8.68 -12.50
N LEU A 215 25.15 7.88 -12.89
CA LEU A 215 24.63 7.82 -14.25
C LEU A 215 24.01 9.15 -14.71
N PHE A 216 23.33 9.87 -13.82
CA PHE A 216 22.67 11.14 -14.13
C PHE A 216 23.51 12.39 -13.79
N GLY A 217 24.77 12.22 -13.39
CA GLY A 217 25.70 13.34 -13.14
C GLY A 217 25.38 14.18 -11.89
N THR A 218 24.65 13.62 -10.93
CA THR A 218 24.23 14.27 -9.68
C THR A 218 24.97 13.75 -8.46
N LEU A 219 25.92 12.82 -8.64
CA LEU A 219 26.75 12.29 -7.56
C LEU A 219 27.71 13.36 -7.02
N TYR A 220 27.71 13.52 -5.70
CA TYR A 220 28.66 14.34 -4.95
C TYR A 220 29.11 13.60 -3.67
N MET A 221 30.31 13.03 -3.71
CA MET A 221 30.88 12.33 -2.56
C MET A 221 32.40 12.52 -2.49
N PRO A 222 32.87 13.74 -2.17
CA PRO A 222 34.30 14.05 -2.13
C PRO A 222 35.04 13.16 -1.12
N ALA A 223 36.22 12.66 -1.54
CA ALA A 223 37.06 11.81 -0.71
C ALA A 223 37.49 12.52 0.58
N GLY A 224 37.42 11.82 1.71
CA GLY A 224 37.87 12.32 3.01
C GLY A 224 37.05 13.47 3.61
N LYS A 225 35.98 13.92 2.96
CA LYS A 225 35.15 15.05 3.43
C LYS A 225 33.76 14.58 3.87
N ARG A 226 33.20 15.30 4.84
CA ARG A 226 31.84 15.17 5.37
C ARG A 226 31.20 16.56 5.49
N PRO A 227 29.87 16.68 5.36
CA PRO A 227 29.18 17.93 5.62
C PRO A 227 29.28 18.31 7.10
N ARG A 228 29.49 19.60 7.38
CA ARG A 228 29.60 20.14 8.76
C ARG A 228 28.29 20.73 9.29
N LYS A 229 27.38 21.09 8.38
CA LYS A 229 26.10 21.74 8.70
C LYS A 229 25.01 21.16 7.80
N TYR A 230 23.90 20.84 8.44
CA TYR A 230 22.67 20.37 7.81
C TYR A 230 21.59 21.45 7.92
N GLY A 231 20.47 21.21 7.25
CA GLY A 231 19.34 22.13 7.29
C GLY A 231 19.21 22.95 6.00
N ILE A 232 18.26 23.87 6.01
CA ILE A 232 18.05 24.84 4.94
C ILE A 232 18.23 26.27 5.46
N SER A 233 18.32 27.23 4.53
CA SER A 233 18.38 28.65 4.88
C SER A 233 17.04 29.21 5.36
N ASP A 234 15.93 28.65 4.86
CA ASP A 234 14.59 29.04 5.26
C ASP A 234 14.25 28.54 6.67
N ARG A 235 13.52 29.36 7.44
CA ARG A 235 13.09 28.98 8.79
C ARG A 235 11.81 28.14 8.71
N VAL A 236 11.94 26.83 8.88
CA VAL A 236 10.80 25.92 9.08
C VAL A 236 10.39 25.96 10.57
N PRO A 237 9.10 26.03 10.90
CA PRO A 237 8.62 25.99 12.27
C PRO A 237 9.11 24.74 13.04
N VAL A 238 9.35 24.90 14.33
CA VAL A 238 9.57 23.78 15.24
C VAL A 238 8.21 23.20 15.64
N GLY A 239 8.10 21.87 15.67
CA GLY A 239 6.88 21.18 16.07
C GLY A 239 6.04 20.70 14.90
N TYR A 240 5.39 19.55 15.09
CA TYR A 240 4.67 18.81 14.06
C TYR A 240 3.58 19.64 13.37
N LEU A 241 2.70 20.32 14.12
CA LEU A 241 1.60 21.09 13.54
C LEU A 241 2.09 22.27 12.68
N GLY A 242 3.13 22.97 13.14
CA GLY A 242 3.72 24.07 12.36
C GLY A 242 4.34 23.57 11.05
N GLN A 243 4.98 22.39 11.08
CA GLN A 243 5.55 21.76 9.89
C GLN A 243 4.49 21.22 8.93
N LEU A 244 3.31 20.81 9.41
CA LEU A 244 2.19 20.44 8.53
C LEU A 244 1.61 21.63 7.76
N LEU A 245 1.53 22.81 8.39
CA LEU A 245 0.96 23.99 7.76
C LEU A 245 1.97 24.74 6.87
N TYR A 246 3.26 24.59 7.16
CA TYR A 246 4.35 25.31 6.50
C TYR A 246 4.30 25.26 4.96
N PRO A 247 4.15 24.09 4.30
CA PRO A 247 4.20 24.02 2.85
C PRO A 247 3.08 24.82 2.18
N PHE A 248 1.88 24.78 2.77
CA PHE A 248 0.71 25.47 2.24
C PHE A 248 0.83 26.98 2.38
N LEU A 249 1.18 27.46 3.58
CA LEU A 249 1.34 28.89 3.86
C LEU A 249 2.44 29.50 2.98
N ARG A 250 3.57 28.79 2.83
CA ARG A 250 4.69 29.25 2.02
C ARG A 250 4.38 29.22 0.52
N THR A 251 3.64 28.21 0.05
CA THR A 251 3.16 28.13 -1.33
C THR A 251 2.20 29.26 -1.64
N ILE A 252 1.23 29.56 -0.77
CA ILE A 252 0.29 30.69 -0.94
C ILE A 252 1.06 32.01 -1.03
N LYS A 253 2.02 32.25 -0.13
CA LYS A 253 2.86 33.45 -0.16
C LYS A 253 3.63 33.58 -1.48
N MET A 254 4.28 32.51 -1.92
CA MET A 254 5.02 32.47 -3.19
C MET A 254 4.11 32.74 -4.38
N LEU A 255 2.92 32.14 -4.42
CA LEU A 255 1.95 32.35 -5.50
C LEU A 255 1.47 33.80 -5.53
N ASN A 256 1.16 34.39 -4.37
CA ASN A 256 0.76 35.80 -4.28
C ASN A 256 1.87 36.76 -4.77
N GLU A 257 3.13 36.49 -4.42
CA GLU A 257 4.29 37.28 -4.89
C GLU A 257 4.46 37.18 -6.42
N LYS A 258 4.33 35.97 -6.99
CA LYS A 258 4.44 35.77 -8.45
C LYS A 258 3.26 36.30 -9.25
N LEU A 259 2.05 36.23 -8.71
CA LEU A 259 0.85 36.83 -9.30
C LEU A 259 1.01 38.35 -9.39
N LYS A 260 1.53 38.99 -8.34
CA LYS A 260 1.86 40.43 -8.36
C LYS A 260 2.93 40.79 -9.40
N GLN A 261 3.77 39.84 -9.80
CA GLN A 261 4.82 40.01 -10.82
C GLN A 261 4.37 39.61 -12.24
N GLY A 262 3.09 39.27 -12.46
CA GLY A 262 2.56 38.95 -13.79
C GLY A 262 3.04 37.62 -14.41
N MET A 263 3.69 36.74 -13.63
CA MET A 263 4.26 35.49 -14.15
C MET A 263 3.25 34.32 -14.11
N VAL A 264 2.45 34.15 -15.17
CA VAL A 264 1.47 33.05 -15.34
C VAL A 264 2.15 31.68 -15.62
N ARG A 265 3.44 31.67 -15.99
CA ARG A 265 4.14 30.46 -16.50
C ARG A 265 4.38 29.37 -15.45
N TYR A 266 4.16 29.66 -14.16
CA TYR A 266 4.41 28.72 -13.05
C TYR A 266 3.35 27.63 -12.86
N PHE A 267 2.18 27.79 -13.49
CA PHE A 267 1.04 26.89 -13.31
C PHE A 267 1.05 25.67 -14.24
N ARG A 268 2.06 25.49 -15.11
CA ARG A 268 2.05 24.43 -16.14
C ARG A 268 1.97 22.97 -15.63
N PRO A 269 2.55 22.57 -14.48
CA PRO A 269 2.40 21.19 -13.99
C PRO A 269 1.22 20.98 -13.03
N LEU A 270 0.59 22.06 -12.53
CA LEU A 270 -0.47 21.97 -11.52
C LEU A 270 -1.75 21.28 -12.04
N PRO A 271 -2.23 21.55 -13.27
CA PRO A 271 -3.38 20.83 -13.85
C PRO A 271 -3.10 19.34 -14.07
N VAL A 272 -1.86 18.97 -14.38
CA VAL A 272 -1.49 17.56 -14.62
C VAL A 272 -1.52 16.77 -13.31
N ILE A 273 -1.02 17.36 -12.22
CA ILE A 273 -0.97 16.72 -10.90
C ILE A 273 -2.36 16.72 -10.23
N LEU A 274 -3.11 17.83 -10.32
CA LEU A 274 -4.51 17.87 -9.88
C LEU A 274 -5.37 16.91 -10.72
N GLY A 275 -5.11 16.81 -12.02
CA GLY A 275 -5.75 15.83 -12.91
C GLY A 275 -5.46 14.39 -12.48
N ALA A 276 -4.22 14.05 -12.13
CA ALA A 276 -3.86 12.71 -11.66
C ALA A 276 -4.53 12.35 -10.31
N ILE A 277 -4.57 13.30 -9.36
CA ILE A 277 -5.25 13.11 -8.07
C ILE A 277 -6.77 12.99 -8.26
N LEU A 278 -7.35 13.84 -9.09
CA LEU A 278 -8.78 13.82 -9.39
C LEU A 278 -9.16 12.51 -10.09
N VAL A 279 -8.39 12.05 -11.08
CA VAL A 279 -8.59 10.74 -11.71
C VAL A 279 -8.52 9.64 -10.67
N ALA A 280 -7.51 9.61 -9.79
CA ALA A 280 -7.39 8.58 -8.77
C ALA A 280 -8.59 8.55 -7.78
N VAL A 281 -9.07 9.71 -7.33
CA VAL A 281 -10.23 9.82 -6.42
C VAL A 281 -11.54 9.50 -7.14
N SER A 282 -11.72 10.00 -8.36
CA SER A 282 -12.89 9.74 -9.20
C SER A 282 -12.99 8.28 -9.60
N SER A 283 -11.86 7.59 -9.85
CA SER A 283 -11.85 6.16 -10.16
C SER A 283 -12.34 5.32 -8.98
N LEU A 284 -11.94 5.64 -7.73
CA LEU A 284 -12.42 4.90 -6.56
C LEU A 284 -13.93 5.11 -6.34
N SER A 285 -14.42 6.36 -6.46
CA SER A 285 -15.85 6.66 -6.33
C SER A 285 -16.69 6.05 -7.46
N ALA A 286 -16.23 6.13 -8.72
CA ALA A 286 -16.89 5.51 -9.86
C ALA A 286 -16.94 3.99 -9.72
N PHE A 287 -15.89 3.37 -9.18
CA PHE A 287 -15.86 1.92 -9.03
C PHE A 287 -16.72 1.41 -7.87
N THR A 288 -16.81 2.14 -6.76
CA THR A 288 -17.80 1.84 -5.72
C THR A 288 -19.23 1.94 -6.24
N LEU A 289 -19.48 2.88 -7.15
CA LEU A 289 -20.78 3.04 -7.82
C LEU A 289 -21.07 1.87 -8.78
N ILE A 290 -20.10 1.49 -9.62
CA ILE A 290 -20.22 0.37 -10.58
C ILE A 290 -20.46 -0.96 -9.85
N ASN A 291 -19.78 -1.18 -8.73
CA ASN A 291 -19.87 -2.44 -7.99
C ASN A 291 -20.99 -2.44 -6.93
N HIS A 292 -21.78 -1.35 -6.84
CA HIS A 292 -22.86 -1.20 -5.86
C HIS A 292 -22.41 -1.49 -4.42
N MET A 293 -21.18 -1.09 -4.05
CA MET A 293 -20.59 -1.30 -2.73
C MET A 293 -20.19 0.03 -2.11
N ASP A 294 -20.41 0.20 -0.80
CA ASP A 294 -19.76 1.26 -0.04
C ASP A 294 -18.24 1.00 0.07
N ILE A 295 -17.47 2.07 0.31
CA ILE A 295 -16.00 2.02 0.37
C ILE A 295 -15.50 0.96 1.38
N PRO A 296 -16.01 0.87 2.63
CA PRO A 296 -15.60 -0.18 3.57
C PRO A 296 -15.82 -1.59 3.04
N THR A 297 -16.97 -1.85 2.43
CA THR A 297 -17.29 -3.16 1.83
C THR A 297 -16.35 -3.46 0.67
N PHE A 298 -16.09 -2.49 -0.20
CA PHE A 298 -15.17 -2.64 -1.32
C PHE A 298 -13.75 -2.99 -0.85
N ILE A 299 -13.22 -2.31 0.17
CA ILE A 299 -11.88 -2.59 0.71
C ILE A 299 -11.76 -4.03 1.20
N VAL A 300 -12.77 -4.56 1.87
CA VAL A 300 -12.74 -5.97 2.30
C VAL A 300 -12.82 -6.91 1.11
N SER A 301 -13.59 -6.56 0.07
CA SER A 301 -13.68 -7.37 -1.15
C SER A 301 -12.32 -7.57 -1.85
N LEU A 302 -11.33 -6.71 -1.63
CA LEU A 302 -10.01 -6.83 -2.25
C LEU A 302 -9.19 -7.99 -1.67
N ASN A 303 -9.41 -8.36 -0.41
CA ASN A 303 -8.64 -9.39 0.28
C ASN A 303 -9.47 -10.65 0.60
N ALA A 304 -10.79 -10.58 0.45
CA ALA A 304 -11.66 -11.72 0.73
C ALA A 304 -11.55 -12.78 -0.39
N PRO A 305 -11.46 -14.08 -0.06
CA PRO A 305 -11.37 -15.17 -1.05
C PRO A 305 -12.54 -15.15 -2.03
N LYS A 306 -12.23 -15.16 -3.33
CA LYS A 306 -13.18 -15.14 -4.44
C LYS A 306 -13.11 -16.45 -5.20
N VAL A 307 -14.26 -16.87 -5.73
CA VAL A 307 -14.37 -17.99 -6.66
C VAL A 307 -15.08 -17.51 -7.91
N THR A 308 -14.56 -17.85 -9.08
CA THR A 308 -15.19 -17.55 -10.37
C THR A 308 -16.13 -18.67 -10.82
N VAL A 309 -17.08 -18.37 -11.71
CA VAL A 309 -17.96 -19.39 -12.31
C VAL A 309 -17.14 -20.47 -13.02
N ALA A 310 -16.08 -20.08 -13.74
CA ALA A 310 -15.19 -21.00 -14.44
C ALA A 310 -14.47 -21.97 -13.50
N GLU A 311 -14.04 -21.52 -12.31
CA GLU A 311 -13.41 -22.41 -11.32
C GLU A 311 -14.38 -23.44 -10.73
N LEU A 312 -15.65 -23.05 -10.55
CA LEU A 312 -16.71 -23.97 -10.16
C LEU A 312 -16.98 -25.00 -11.26
N GLN A 313 -17.12 -24.57 -12.52
CA GLN A 313 -17.31 -25.45 -13.68
C GLN A 313 -16.16 -26.45 -13.86
N GLN A 314 -14.92 -26.03 -13.60
CA GLN A 314 -13.74 -26.90 -13.68
C GLN A 314 -13.61 -27.86 -12.48
N GLY A 315 -14.47 -27.74 -11.47
CA GLY A 315 -14.45 -28.60 -10.29
C GLY A 315 -13.18 -28.48 -9.44
N LYS A 316 -12.50 -27.33 -9.49
CA LYS A 316 -11.27 -27.06 -8.71
C LYS A 316 -11.51 -26.99 -7.20
N LEU A 317 -12.75 -26.75 -6.79
CA LEU A 317 -13.18 -26.67 -5.40
C LEU A 317 -14.16 -27.80 -5.11
N LYS A 318 -13.78 -28.72 -4.22
CA LYS A 318 -14.62 -29.84 -3.77
C LYS A 318 -14.32 -30.18 -2.30
N PRO A 319 -15.34 -30.37 -1.44
CA PRO A 319 -16.76 -30.11 -1.66
C PRO A 319 -17.13 -28.62 -1.49
N VAL A 320 -18.16 -28.14 -2.19
CA VAL A 320 -18.67 -26.76 -2.11
C VAL A 320 -20.11 -26.73 -1.61
N ILE A 321 -20.47 -25.68 -0.87
CA ILE A 321 -21.86 -25.33 -0.54
C ILE A 321 -22.09 -23.89 -0.96
N LEU A 322 -23.01 -23.68 -1.90
CA LEU A 322 -23.48 -22.34 -2.26
C LEU A 322 -24.55 -21.89 -1.27
N ILE A 323 -24.47 -20.65 -0.80
CA ILE A 323 -25.50 -20.03 0.05
C ILE A 323 -25.92 -18.71 -0.57
N ASP A 324 -27.21 -18.56 -0.80
CA ASP A 324 -27.80 -17.31 -1.28
C ASP A 324 -27.98 -16.36 -0.10
N VAL A 325 -27.45 -15.14 -0.20
CA VAL A 325 -27.62 -14.10 0.83
C VAL A 325 -28.52 -12.94 0.39
N ARG A 326 -29.30 -13.14 -0.67
CA ARG A 326 -30.31 -12.18 -1.16
C ARG A 326 -31.56 -12.15 -0.30
N SER A 327 -32.54 -11.33 -0.70
CA SER A 327 -33.85 -11.33 -0.06
C SER A 327 -34.68 -12.56 -0.51
N PRO A 328 -35.69 -12.96 0.28
CA PRO A 328 -36.59 -14.06 -0.10
C PRO A 328 -37.28 -13.86 -1.45
N GLU A 329 -37.59 -12.62 -1.82
CA GLU A 329 -38.24 -12.29 -3.09
C GLU A 329 -37.31 -12.57 -4.28
N GLU A 330 -36.06 -12.10 -4.21
CA GLU A 330 -35.05 -12.35 -5.25
C GLU A 330 -34.71 -13.84 -5.38
N TYR A 331 -34.77 -14.59 -4.27
CA TYR A 331 -34.53 -16.03 -4.24
C TYR A 331 -35.69 -16.83 -4.86
N ALA A 332 -36.92 -16.34 -4.70
CA ALA A 332 -38.10 -16.95 -5.32
C ALA A 332 -38.13 -16.75 -6.84
N GLU A 333 -37.58 -15.63 -7.34
CA GLU A 333 -37.48 -15.36 -8.78
C GLU A 333 -36.45 -16.26 -9.48
N ASP A 334 -35.26 -16.42 -8.88
CA ASP A 334 -34.18 -17.25 -9.43
C ASP A 334 -33.22 -17.63 -8.32
N ARG A 335 -32.53 -18.77 -8.43
CA ARG A 335 -31.51 -19.24 -7.49
C ARG A 335 -30.57 -20.25 -8.16
N ILE A 336 -29.35 -20.39 -7.65
CA ILE A 336 -28.36 -21.31 -8.23
C ILE A 336 -28.63 -22.73 -7.70
N GLY A 337 -29.30 -23.55 -8.50
CA GLY A 337 -29.70 -24.90 -8.13
C GLY A 337 -30.54 -24.94 -6.84
N GLU A 338 -30.19 -25.85 -5.93
CA GLU A 338 -30.87 -26.03 -4.63
C GLU A 338 -30.07 -25.42 -3.45
N SER A 339 -29.37 -24.31 -3.70
CA SER A 339 -28.62 -23.62 -2.66
C SER A 339 -29.55 -23.07 -1.57
N PRO A 340 -29.28 -23.26 -0.27
CA PRO A 340 -30.09 -22.68 0.80
C PRO A 340 -30.03 -21.15 0.81
N LEU A 341 -31.14 -20.54 1.23
CA LEU A 341 -31.26 -19.11 1.46
C LEU A 341 -30.87 -18.79 2.92
N VAL A 342 -29.94 -17.85 3.10
CA VAL A 342 -29.66 -17.21 4.39
C VAL A 342 -29.49 -15.71 4.16
N PRO A 343 -30.57 -14.92 4.27
CA PRO A 343 -30.56 -13.51 3.93
C PRO A 343 -29.47 -12.72 4.69
N LEU A 344 -28.88 -11.71 4.05
CA LEU A 344 -27.85 -10.88 4.70
C LEU A 344 -28.36 -10.26 6.01
N ILE A 345 -29.62 -9.82 6.04
CA ILE A 345 -30.22 -9.20 7.23
C ILE A 345 -30.19 -10.15 8.44
N ASP A 346 -30.37 -11.45 8.19
CA ASP A 346 -30.36 -12.50 9.19
C ASP A 346 -28.94 -12.78 9.71
N ILE A 347 -27.96 -12.74 8.80
CA ILE A 347 -26.54 -12.84 9.14
C ILE A 347 -26.10 -11.64 9.98
N GLU A 348 -26.55 -10.44 9.64
CA GLU A 348 -26.24 -9.22 10.38
C GLU A 348 -26.86 -9.21 11.77
N ALA A 349 -28.07 -9.76 11.92
CA ALA A 349 -28.74 -9.98 13.19
C ALA A 349 -28.19 -11.17 14.00
N GLY A 350 -27.25 -11.94 13.44
CA GLY A 350 -26.50 -13.00 14.12
C GLY A 350 -27.18 -14.37 14.16
N PHE A 351 -28.48 -14.48 13.86
CA PHE A 351 -29.14 -15.78 13.75
C PHE A 351 -28.79 -16.50 12.44
N GLY A 352 -28.62 -15.78 11.34
CA GLY A 352 -28.13 -16.31 10.08
C GLY A 352 -26.71 -16.90 10.20
N VAL A 353 -25.87 -16.35 11.09
CA VAL A 353 -24.55 -16.95 11.39
C VAL A 353 -24.71 -18.37 11.94
N LYS A 354 -25.67 -18.60 12.83
CA LYS A 354 -25.96 -19.93 13.39
C LYS A 354 -26.51 -20.87 12.31
N GLN A 355 -27.34 -20.37 11.41
CA GLN A 355 -27.87 -21.14 10.27
C GLN A 355 -26.74 -21.58 9.33
N VAL A 356 -25.85 -20.68 8.93
CA VAL A 356 -24.68 -21.03 8.08
C VAL A 356 -23.79 -22.07 8.76
N GLN A 357 -23.55 -21.96 10.08
CA GLN A 357 -22.81 -22.96 10.83
C GLN A 357 -23.53 -24.31 10.88
N ALA A 358 -24.86 -24.31 11.02
CA ALA A 358 -25.67 -25.53 11.00
C ALA A 358 -25.64 -26.21 9.62
N ILE A 359 -25.76 -25.45 8.52
CA ILE A 359 -25.61 -25.92 7.14
C ILE A 359 -24.22 -26.54 6.93
N ALA A 360 -23.17 -25.86 7.39
CA ALA A 360 -21.81 -26.38 7.27
C ALA A 360 -21.64 -27.70 8.02
N ARG A 361 -22.18 -27.81 9.25
CA ARG A 361 -22.08 -29.02 10.10
C ARG A 361 -22.91 -30.19 9.59
N SER A 362 -24.15 -29.95 9.15
CA SER A 362 -25.05 -31.00 8.63
C SER A 362 -24.49 -31.67 7.37
N SER A 363 -23.58 -30.99 6.69
CA SER A 363 -22.87 -31.53 5.55
C SER A 363 -21.75 -32.51 5.93
N VAL A 364 -21.13 -32.42 7.12
CA VAL A 364 -19.90 -33.17 7.46
C VAL A 364 -20.21 -34.62 7.84
N LYS A 365 -19.82 -35.58 6.99
CA LYS A 365 -19.64 -36.98 7.40
C LYS A 365 -18.31 -37.15 8.15
N SER A 366 -18.29 -37.99 9.18
CA SER A 366 -17.07 -38.37 9.92
C SER A 366 -15.97 -38.81 8.94
N ASN A 367 -14.77 -38.22 9.01
CA ASN A 367 -13.61 -38.38 8.11
C ASN A 367 -13.57 -37.63 6.76
N GLN A 368 -14.32 -36.55 6.53
CA GLN A 368 -14.21 -35.76 5.29
C GLN A 368 -13.79 -34.30 5.50
N THR A 369 -13.13 -33.72 4.49
CA THR A 369 -12.70 -32.31 4.46
C THR A 369 -13.88 -31.36 4.62
N GLN A 370 -13.64 -30.25 5.33
CA GLN A 370 -14.64 -29.19 5.51
C GLN A 370 -14.97 -28.55 4.15
N PRO A 371 -16.25 -28.37 3.79
CA PRO A 371 -16.61 -27.76 2.52
C PRO A 371 -16.23 -26.27 2.49
N THR A 372 -15.94 -25.78 1.29
CA THR A 372 -15.87 -24.34 1.04
C THR A 372 -17.30 -23.81 0.93
N ILE A 373 -17.66 -22.86 1.80
CA ILE A 373 -18.93 -22.14 1.74
C ILE A 373 -18.75 -20.96 0.79
N VAL A 374 -19.47 -20.99 -0.33
CA VAL A 374 -19.46 -19.94 -1.35
C VAL A 374 -20.72 -19.11 -1.20
N LEU A 375 -20.57 -17.90 -0.67
CA LEU A 375 -21.66 -16.94 -0.52
C LEU A 375 -21.91 -16.27 -1.88
N TYR A 376 -23.17 -16.13 -2.27
CA TYR A 376 -23.50 -15.37 -3.48
C TYR A 376 -24.71 -14.47 -3.27
N CYS A 377 -24.76 -13.39 -4.04
CA CYS A 377 -25.92 -12.51 -4.13
C CYS A 377 -26.07 -12.04 -5.58
N ALA A 378 -26.83 -10.98 -5.85
CA ALA A 378 -27.01 -10.47 -7.21
C ALA A 378 -25.69 -10.21 -7.96
N ARG A 379 -24.81 -9.37 -7.36
CA ARG A 379 -23.52 -8.92 -7.96
C ARG A 379 -22.31 -8.95 -7.00
N GLY A 380 -22.42 -9.63 -5.86
CA GLY A 380 -21.33 -9.84 -4.89
C GLY A 380 -21.29 -8.89 -3.68
N GLY A 381 -21.84 -7.67 -3.74
CA GLY A 381 -21.73 -6.69 -2.64
C GLY A 381 -22.28 -7.18 -1.28
N ARG A 382 -23.46 -7.83 -1.28
CA ARG A 382 -24.03 -8.42 -0.05
C ARG A 382 -23.26 -9.64 0.42
N SER A 383 -22.69 -10.41 -0.49
CA SER A 383 -21.83 -11.55 -0.16
C SER A 383 -20.57 -11.13 0.59
N VAL A 384 -19.98 -9.98 0.23
CA VAL A 384 -18.82 -9.42 0.95
C VAL A 384 -19.21 -8.97 2.37
N LYS A 385 -20.39 -8.36 2.54
CA LYS A 385 -20.91 -8.01 3.87
C LYS A 385 -21.18 -9.24 4.74
N ALA A 386 -21.77 -10.27 4.16
CA ALA A 386 -21.97 -11.56 4.82
C ALA A 386 -20.62 -12.18 5.22
N TYR A 387 -19.64 -12.18 4.31
CA TYR A 387 -18.28 -12.64 4.58
C TYR A 387 -17.65 -11.91 5.77
N GLN A 388 -17.77 -10.58 5.85
CA GLN A 388 -17.23 -9.79 6.97
C GLN A 388 -17.77 -10.22 8.34
N LYS A 389 -19.02 -10.68 8.40
CA LYS A 389 -19.65 -11.18 9.63
C LYS A 389 -19.22 -12.61 9.91
N LEU A 390 -19.16 -13.45 8.88
CA LEU A 390 -18.86 -14.87 8.99
C LEU A 390 -17.37 -15.18 9.15
N GLN A 391 -16.44 -14.31 8.73
CA GLN A 391 -14.99 -14.53 8.84
C GLN A 391 -14.49 -14.71 10.29
N LYS A 392 -15.29 -14.31 11.28
CA LYS A 392 -15.01 -14.55 12.71
C LYS A 392 -15.30 -15.99 13.13
N THR A 393 -15.90 -16.79 12.26
CA THR A 393 -16.17 -18.21 12.47
C THR A 393 -15.06 -19.05 11.87
N ASN A 394 -14.92 -20.30 12.33
CA ASN A 394 -13.93 -21.25 11.79
C ASN A 394 -14.42 -21.95 10.50
N LEU A 395 -15.07 -21.19 9.61
CA LEU A 395 -15.60 -21.69 8.34
C LEU A 395 -14.64 -21.36 7.20
N ASN A 396 -14.49 -22.28 6.25
CA ASN A 396 -13.81 -22.00 4.99
C ASN A 396 -14.76 -21.24 4.06
N LEU A 397 -14.55 -19.92 3.93
CA LEU A 397 -15.46 -19.02 3.25
C LEU A 397 -14.85 -18.46 1.96
N ALA A 398 -15.66 -18.37 0.93
CA ALA A 398 -15.41 -17.58 -0.26
C ALA A 398 -16.72 -16.95 -0.75
N PHE A 399 -16.65 -16.09 -1.77
CA PHE A 399 -17.85 -15.60 -2.46
C PHE A 399 -17.75 -15.71 -3.96
N LEU A 400 -18.90 -15.86 -4.61
CA LEU A 400 -19.01 -15.97 -6.06
C LEU A 400 -18.77 -14.60 -6.72
N SER A 401 -17.71 -14.52 -7.51
CA SER A 401 -17.37 -13.33 -8.28
C SER A 401 -18.48 -12.99 -9.27
N GLY A 402 -19.02 -11.77 -9.20
CA GLY A 402 -20.14 -11.32 -10.04
C GLY A 402 -21.52 -11.86 -9.64
N GLY A 403 -21.61 -12.71 -8.61
CA GLY A 403 -22.88 -13.21 -8.08
C GLY A 403 -23.66 -14.11 -9.04
N ILE A 404 -24.97 -14.24 -8.82
CA ILE A 404 -25.86 -15.00 -9.70
C ILE A 404 -25.98 -14.39 -11.09
N ALA A 405 -25.77 -13.08 -11.26
CA ALA A 405 -25.76 -12.46 -12.59
C ALA A 405 -24.65 -13.06 -13.48
N ALA A 406 -23.42 -13.10 -12.99
CA ALA A 406 -22.31 -13.74 -13.71
C ALA A 406 -22.51 -15.24 -13.90
N TRP A 407 -23.15 -15.92 -12.92
CA TRP A 407 -23.53 -17.32 -13.08
C TRP A 407 -24.50 -17.50 -14.25
N ARG A 408 -25.56 -16.70 -14.34
CA ARG A 408 -26.58 -16.79 -15.39
C ARG A 408 -26.07 -16.40 -16.78
N GLU A 409 -25.10 -15.50 -16.86
CA GLU A 409 -24.39 -15.19 -18.11
C GLU A 409 -23.61 -16.40 -18.65
N ALA A 410 -23.07 -17.23 -17.76
CA ALA A 410 -22.24 -18.38 -18.13
C ALA A 410 -22.97 -19.73 -18.11
N VAL A 411 -24.04 -19.85 -17.33
CA VAL A 411 -24.75 -21.10 -17.01
C VAL A 411 -26.27 -20.85 -17.05
N PRO A 412 -26.97 -21.39 -18.06
CA PRO A 412 -28.43 -21.39 -18.07
C PRO A 412 -28.99 -22.16 -16.87
N ALA A 413 -30.10 -21.68 -16.28
CA ALA A 413 -30.69 -22.29 -15.07
C ALA A 413 -30.95 -23.80 -15.16
N LYS A 414 -31.28 -24.31 -16.35
CA LYS A 414 -31.51 -25.74 -16.60
C LYS A 414 -30.25 -26.61 -16.42
N GLN A 415 -29.06 -26.02 -16.47
CA GLN A 415 -27.76 -26.69 -16.33
C GLN A 415 -27.19 -26.60 -14.92
N ASP A 416 -27.87 -25.91 -13.98
CA ASP A 416 -27.38 -25.77 -12.60
C ASP A 416 -27.12 -27.13 -11.95
N ALA A 417 -28.07 -28.07 -12.06
CA ALA A 417 -27.95 -29.39 -11.47
C ALA A 417 -26.76 -30.18 -12.04
N GLU A 418 -26.52 -30.09 -13.35
CA GLU A 418 -25.44 -30.80 -14.04
C GLU A 418 -24.06 -30.30 -13.58
N ILE A 419 -23.89 -28.98 -13.51
CA ILE A 419 -22.61 -28.36 -13.13
C ILE A 419 -22.36 -28.51 -11.62
N LEU A 420 -23.40 -28.47 -10.80
CA LEU A 420 -23.28 -28.59 -9.35
C LEU A 420 -23.15 -30.04 -8.88
N ALA A 421 -23.74 -31.04 -9.56
CA ALA A 421 -23.67 -32.45 -9.17
C ALA A 421 -22.25 -32.96 -8.81
N PRO A 422 -21.17 -32.64 -9.56
CA PRO A 422 -19.83 -33.14 -9.25
C PRO A 422 -19.09 -32.37 -8.13
N ILE A 423 -19.62 -31.25 -7.65
CA ILE A 423 -18.93 -30.32 -6.73
C ILE A 423 -19.72 -29.98 -5.47
N ALA A 424 -21.05 -29.96 -5.55
CA ALA A 424 -21.95 -29.55 -4.50
C ALA A 424 -22.28 -30.74 -3.59
N ARG A 425 -22.30 -30.49 -2.28
CA ARG A 425 -22.73 -31.52 -1.32
C ARG A 425 -24.25 -31.54 -1.23
N SER A 426 -24.84 -32.73 -1.24
CA SER A 426 -26.28 -32.89 -0.99
C SER A 426 -26.62 -32.46 0.45
N LEU A 427 -27.48 -31.45 0.61
CA LEU A 427 -28.04 -31.07 1.90
C LEU A 427 -29.33 -31.85 2.20
N PRO A 428 -29.63 -32.18 3.46
CA PRO A 428 -30.94 -32.74 3.85
C PRO A 428 -32.10 -31.82 3.46
N GLU A 429 -33.27 -32.36 3.10
CA GLU A 429 -34.45 -31.57 2.68
C GLU A 429 -34.85 -30.49 3.69
N ALA A 430 -34.80 -30.80 4.99
CA ALA A 430 -35.12 -29.86 6.07
C ALA A 430 -34.22 -28.60 6.12
N VAL A 431 -33.08 -28.60 5.43
CA VAL A 431 -32.16 -27.46 5.34
C VAL A 431 -32.40 -26.65 4.05
N ARG A 432 -33.09 -27.23 3.06
CA ARG A 432 -33.41 -26.58 1.77
C ARG A 432 -34.70 -25.75 1.81
N SER A 433 -35.57 -26.00 2.79
CA SER A 433 -36.94 -25.48 2.86
C SER A 433 -37.16 -24.38 3.90
N ASN A 434 -36.11 -23.79 4.47
CA ASN A 434 -36.22 -22.69 5.45
C ASN A 434 -35.91 -21.35 4.82
#